data_AF-A0A554K6E5-F1
#
_entry.id   AF-A0A554K6E5-F1
#
_cell.length_a   1.000
_cell.length_b   1.000
_cell.length_c   1.000
_cell.angle_alpha   90.00
_cell.angle_beta   90.00
_cell.angle_gamma   90.00
#
_symmetry.space_group_name_H-M   'P 1'
#
loop_
_entity.id
_entity.type
_entity.pdbx_description
1 polymer ?
#
loop_
_entity_poly.entity_id
_entity_poly.type
_entity_poly.pdbx_seq_one_letter_code
_entity_poly.pdbx_strand_id
1 'polypeptide(L)'
;MPVLANIPLADALAFIAAILYVVGTIVFLPTFTRERSELTAAVLAFFASMAAGLSLLGAADLLDVPILAYLGAFSIITGACVMLRLPFTVLPQPLRPLAFYVSLAVSWLLLSWLVGTPDGRNLLLPATMAYMMVINGGITGGYLFSIGLRSHLPSVRVKAIGSGAGIASCCIGAHLATIAGAPAVVAATFQLAAPLVLLTALFAGRAMQRGTAALPPPSRR
;
A
#
# COMPACT_ATOMS: atom_id res chain seq x y z
N MET A 1 -12.54 17.46 -20.13
CA MET A 1 -12.00 16.87 -18.88
C MET A 1 -11.71 18.01 -17.91
N PRO A 2 -12.01 17.90 -16.61
CA PRO A 2 -11.64 18.95 -15.66
C PRO A 2 -10.11 19.07 -15.56
N VAL A 3 -9.62 20.31 -15.45
CA VAL A 3 -8.20 20.66 -15.45
C VAL A 3 -7.88 21.45 -14.19
N LEU A 4 -6.74 21.18 -13.56
CA LEU A 4 -6.20 21.94 -12.44
C LEU A 4 -4.79 22.39 -12.80
N ALA A 5 -4.55 23.70 -12.83
CA ALA A 5 -3.24 24.27 -13.17
C ALA A 5 -2.63 23.75 -14.49
N ASN A 6 -3.45 23.66 -15.56
CA ASN A 6 -3.08 23.12 -16.88
C ASN A 6 -2.70 21.62 -16.92
N ILE A 7 -3.00 20.86 -15.86
CA ILE A 7 -2.81 19.41 -15.77
C ILE A 7 -4.19 18.74 -15.68
N PRO A 8 -4.43 17.59 -16.36
CA PRO A 8 -5.67 16.84 -16.17
C PRO A 8 -5.91 16.56 -14.68
N LEU A 9 -7.14 16.77 -14.21
CA LEU A 9 -7.43 16.69 -12.77
C LEU A 9 -7.04 15.34 -12.15
N ALA A 10 -7.18 14.24 -12.91
CA ALA A 10 -6.79 12.91 -12.45
C ALA A 10 -5.29 12.82 -12.13
N ASP A 11 -4.44 13.37 -12.99
CA ASP A 11 -2.99 13.35 -12.82
C ASP A 11 -2.57 14.26 -11.68
N ALA A 12 -3.16 15.46 -11.59
CA ALA A 12 -2.91 16.37 -10.48
C ALA A 12 -3.24 15.70 -9.13
N LEU A 13 -4.35 14.98 -9.05
CA LEU A 13 -4.73 14.24 -7.85
C LEU A 13 -3.79 13.07 -7.57
N ALA A 14 -3.32 12.37 -8.60
CA ALA A 14 -2.32 11.31 -8.46
C ALA A 14 -0.99 11.84 -7.91
N PHE A 15 -0.52 13.01 -8.37
CA PHE A 15 0.68 13.67 -7.83
C PHE A 15 0.49 14.12 -6.38
N ILE A 16 -0.66 14.70 -6.04
CA ILE A 16 -0.95 15.08 -4.65
C ILE A 16 -0.95 13.84 -3.76
N ALA A 17 -1.56 12.74 -4.20
CA ALA A 17 -1.49 11.47 -3.49
C ALA A 17 -0.04 10.97 -3.35
N ALA A 18 0.75 11.00 -4.43
CA ALA A 18 2.14 10.60 -4.41
C ALA A 18 2.95 11.39 -3.37
N ILE A 19 2.76 12.72 -3.29
CA ILE A 19 3.39 13.58 -2.28
C ILE A 19 3.00 13.13 -0.87
N LEU A 20 1.73 12.85 -0.61
CA LEU A 20 1.29 12.35 0.71
C LEU A 20 1.93 11.00 1.04
N TYR A 21 2.09 10.11 0.06
CA TYR A 21 2.79 8.83 0.26
C TYR A 21 4.29 9.02 0.48
N VAL A 22 4.94 9.98 -0.18
CA VAL A 22 6.35 10.36 0.09
C VAL A 22 6.50 10.87 1.52
N VAL A 23 5.65 11.83 1.92
CA VAL A 23 5.63 12.37 3.29
C VAL A 23 5.39 11.24 4.29
N GLY A 24 4.41 10.37 4.03
CA GLY A 24 4.14 9.19 4.84
C GLY A 24 5.34 8.26 4.96
N THR A 25 6.06 8.01 3.86
CA THR A 25 7.31 7.22 3.85
C THR A 25 8.36 7.84 4.75
N ILE A 26 8.63 9.14 4.60
CA ILE A 26 9.66 9.87 5.37
C ILE A 26 9.30 9.90 6.85
N VAL A 27 8.06 10.26 7.17
CA VAL A 27 7.55 10.36 8.55
C VAL A 27 7.52 8.99 9.23
N PHE A 28 7.23 7.93 8.48
CA PHE A 28 7.15 6.57 9.00
C PHE A 28 8.51 5.85 9.02
N LEU A 29 9.53 6.31 8.30
CA LEU A 29 10.84 5.66 8.28
C LEU A 29 11.48 5.50 9.68
N PRO A 30 11.48 6.52 10.58
CA PRO A 30 11.98 6.37 11.95
C PRO A 30 11.16 5.37 12.79
N THR A 31 9.91 5.14 12.41
CA THR A 31 9.04 4.15 13.07
C THR A 31 9.53 2.75 12.78
N PHE A 32 9.73 2.47 11.50
CA PHE A 32 10.19 1.18 11.01
C PHE A 32 11.56 0.82 11.60
N THR A 33 12.50 1.77 11.64
CA THR A 33 13.85 1.51 12.17
C THR A 33 13.86 1.13 13.65
N ARG A 34 12.86 1.57 14.43
CA ARG A 34 12.69 1.29 15.86
C ARG A 34 11.93 -0.01 16.15
N GLU A 35 10.81 -0.26 15.47
CA GLU A 35 9.94 -1.43 15.75
C GLU A 35 10.35 -2.69 14.99
N ARG A 36 10.88 -2.56 13.76
CA ARG A 36 11.35 -3.66 12.89
C ARG A 36 10.42 -4.88 12.84
N SER A 37 9.11 -4.65 12.84
CA SER A 37 8.11 -5.70 12.73
C SER A 37 7.68 -5.90 11.27
N GLU A 38 7.18 -7.10 10.95
CA GLU A 38 6.60 -7.40 9.62
C GLU A 38 5.44 -6.46 9.26
N LEU A 39 4.63 -6.05 10.26
CA LEU A 39 3.55 -5.08 10.06
C LEU A 39 4.11 -3.72 9.63
N THR A 40 5.12 -3.21 10.34
CA THR A 40 5.76 -1.94 9.99
C THR A 40 6.52 -2.03 8.67
N ALA A 41 7.07 -3.20 8.33
CA ALA A 41 7.72 -3.43 7.04
C ALA A 41 6.69 -3.38 5.90
N ALA A 42 5.55 -4.06 6.04
CA ALA A 42 4.48 -4.05 5.06
C ALA A 42 3.90 -2.63 4.84
N VAL A 43 3.68 -1.89 5.92
CA VAL A 43 3.17 -0.51 5.82
C VAL A 43 4.20 0.43 5.17
N LEU A 44 5.49 0.31 5.51
CA LEU A 44 6.52 1.12 4.86
C LEU A 44 6.66 0.76 3.38
N ALA A 45 6.62 -0.53 3.04
CA ALA A 45 6.65 -1.01 1.66
C ALA A 45 5.49 -0.44 0.87
N PHE A 46 4.27 -0.45 1.43
CA PHE A 46 3.09 0.17 0.84
C PHE A 46 3.30 1.66 0.58
N PHE A 47 3.75 2.42 1.58
CA PHE A 47 4.00 3.85 1.42
C PHE A 47 5.01 4.15 0.31
N ALA A 48 6.16 3.47 0.34
CA ALA A 48 7.24 3.69 -0.61
C ALA A 48 6.84 3.28 -2.05
N SER A 49 6.17 2.14 -2.22
CA SER A 49 5.75 1.68 -3.54
C SER A 49 4.64 2.52 -4.14
N MET A 50 3.70 3.01 -3.32
CA MET A 50 2.66 3.94 -3.80
C MET A 50 3.23 5.31 -4.12
N ALA A 51 4.17 5.82 -3.32
CA ALA A 51 4.88 7.06 -3.60
C ALA A 51 5.57 7.02 -4.96
N ALA A 52 6.41 6.00 -5.19
CA ALA A 52 7.13 5.84 -6.43
C ALA A 52 6.19 5.50 -7.60
N GLY A 53 5.26 4.57 -7.39
CA GLY A 53 4.28 4.14 -8.38
C GLY A 53 3.42 5.27 -8.93
N LEU A 54 2.77 6.05 -8.05
CA LEU A 54 1.91 7.16 -8.45
C LEU A 54 2.71 8.31 -9.07
N SER A 55 3.92 8.60 -8.56
CA SER A 55 4.81 9.60 -9.16
C SER A 55 5.20 9.22 -10.59
N LEU A 56 5.61 7.97 -10.80
CA LEU A 56 6.09 7.48 -12.09
C LEU A 56 4.96 7.29 -13.09
N LEU A 57 3.81 6.76 -12.67
CA LEU A 57 2.63 6.63 -13.53
C LEU A 57 2.06 8.00 -13.92
N GLY A 58 1.97 8.94 -12.97
CA GLY A 58 1.52 10.30 -13.28
C GLY A 58 2.50 11.04 -14.20
N ALA A 59 3.81 10.85 -14.03
CA ALA A 59 4.82 11.41 -14.92
C ALA A 59 4.79 10.75 -16.31
N ALA A 60 4.48 9.46 -16.39
CA ALA A 60 4.33 8.76 -17.66
C ALA A 60 3.20 9.33 -18.51
N ASP A 61 2.05 9.62 -17.90
CA ASP A 61 0.89 10.19 -18.58
C ASP A 61 1.14 11.65 -18.98
N LEU A 62 1.75 12.45 -18.10
CA LEU A 62 2.08 13.85 -18.39
C LEU A 62 3.13 14.03 -19.49
N LEU A 63 4.14 13.18 -19.53
CA LEU A 63 5.28 13.31 -20.45
C LEU A 63 5.16 12.40 -21.68
N ASP A 64 4.12 11.57 -21.74
CA ASP A 64 3.93 10.52 -22.75
C ASP A 64 5.16 9.59 -22.88
N VAL A 65 5.75 9.22 -21.74
CA VAL A 65 6.94 8.37 -21.70
C VAL A 65 6.59 6.99 -21.11
N PRO A 66 6.42 5.94 -21.94
CA PRO A 66 5.94 4.65 -21.49
C PRO A 66 6.91 3.93 -20.54
N ILE A 67 8.21 4.22 -20.62
CA ILE A 67 9.19 3.64 -19.69
C ILE A 67 8.88 4.00 -18.23
N LEU A 68 8.34 5.21 -17.98
CA LEU A 68 7.97 5.65 -16.64
C LEU A 68 6.78 4.84 -16.12
N ALA A 69 5.82 4.50 -16.98
CA ALA A 69 4.70 3.64 -16.61
C ALA A 69 5.18 2.23 -16.23
N TYR A 70 6.18 1.70 -16.94
CA TYR A 70 6.77 0.39 -16.63
C TYR A 70 7.49 0.40 -15.28
N LEU A 71 8.26 1.45 -15.00
CA LEU A 71 8.94 1.62 -13.71
C LEU A 71 7.93 1.84 -12.57
N GLY A 72 6.84 2.56 -12.82
CA GLY A 72 5.74 2.74 -11.87
C GLY A 72 5.07 1.42 -11.53
N ALA A 73 4.67 0.64 -12.54
CA ALA A 73 4.11 -0.69 -12.36
C ALA A 73 5.09 -1.64 -11.63
N PHE A 74 6.38 -1.61 -11.99
CA PHE A 74 7.43 -2.37 -11.31
C PHE A 74 7.50 -2.05 -9.81
N SER A 75 7.49 -0.76 -9.46
CA SER A 75 7.53 -0.32 -8.07
C SER A 75 6.33 -0.82 -7.28
N ILE A 76 5.12 -0.67 -7.83
CA ILE A 76 3.86 -1.09 -7.22
C ILE A 76 3.85 -2.60 -6.99
N ILE A 77 4.15 -3.39 -8.03
CA ILE A 77 4.14 -4.85 -7.98
C ILE A 77 5.17 -5.37 -6.98
N THR A 78 6.38 -4.80 -6.99
CA THR A 78 7.44 -5.19 -6.06
C THR A 78 7.08 -4.86 -4.62
N GLY A 79 6.54 -3.66 -4.36
CA GLY A 79 6.07 -3.27 -3.03
C GLY A 79 4.99 -4.20 -2.49
N ALA A 80 4.02 -4.56 -3.34
CA ALA A 80 2.98 -5.52 -3.01
C ALA A 80 3.52 -6.93 -2.71
N CYS A 81 4.56 -7.41 -3.42
CA CYS A 81 5.24 -8.65 -3.06
C CYS A 81 5.93 -8.56 -1.69
N VAL A 82 6.53 -7.41 -1.34
CA VAL A 82 7.12 -7.21 -0.01
C VAL A 82 6.05 -7.23 1.07
N MET A 83 4.88 -6.65 0.80
CA MET A 83 3.73 -6.68 1.70
C MET A 83 3.22 -8.10 2.00
N LEU A 84 3.32 -9.02 1.03
CA LEU A 84 2.96 -10.44 1.22
C LEU A 84 3.80 -11.18 2.28
N ARG A 85 4.96 -10.65 2.69
CA ARG A 85 5.70 -11.22 3.82
C ARG A 85 4.86 -11.28 5.09
N LEU A 86 3.97 -10.31 5.29
CA LEU A 86 3.09 -10.25 6.43
C LEU A 86 2.11 -11.44 6.48
N PRO A 87 1.25 -11.70 5.47
CA PRO A 87 0.40 -12.90 5.46
C PRO A 87 1.22 -14.20 5.46
N PHE A 88 2.41 -14.24 4.86
CA PHE A 88 3.28 -15.42 4.93
C PHE A 88 3.79 -15.75 6.34
N THR A 89 3.63 -14.86 7.33
CA THR A 89 3.92 -15.20 8.74
C THR A 89 3.11 -16.37 9.27
N VAL A 90 1.98 -16.73 8.65
CA VAL A 90 1.21 -17.95 9.03
C VAL A 90 1.90 -19.24 8.60
N LEU A 91 2.82 -19.18 7.63
CA LEU A 91 3.52 -20.36 7.13
C LEU A 91 4.66 -20.80 8.07
N PRO A 92 5.05 -22.08 8.05
CA PRO A 92 6.26 -22.56 8.72
C PRO A 92 7.53 -21.86 8.21
N GLN A 93 8.54 -21.70 9.08
CA GLN A 93 9.81 -21.01 8.79
C GLN A 93 10.47 -21.36 7.44
N PRO A 94 10.65 -22.63 7.04
CA PRO A 94 11.29 -22.93 5.75
C PRO A 94 10.47 -22.48 4.53
N LEU A 95 9.13 -22.39 4.68
CA LEU A 95 8.22 -22.02 3.60
C LEU A 95 8.04 -20.51 3.45
N ARG A 96 8.29 -19.71 4.50
CA ARG A 96 8.16 -18.24 4.44
C ARG A 96 9.06 -17.58 3.39
N PRO A 97 10.40 -17.78 3.40
CA PRO A 97 11.28 -17.15 2.42
C PRO A 97 10.99 -17.70 1.02
N LEU A 98 10.70 -19.01 0.91
CA LEU A 98 10.35 -19.63 -0.36
C LEU A 98 9.10 -18.98 -0.96
N ALA A 99 8.01 -18.85 -0.20
CA ALA A 99 6.78 -18.21 -0.65
C ALA A 99 7.03 -16.76 -1.09
N PHE A 100 7.83 -16.01 -0.35
CA PHE A 100 8.23 -14.66 -0.72
C PHE A 100 8.96 -14.62 -2.07
N TYR A 101 10.04 -15.38 -2.23
CA TYR A 101 10.83 -15.36 -3.48
C TYR A 101 10.05 -15.90 -4.68
N VAL A 102 9.23 -16.94 -4.49
CA VAL A 102 8.34 -17.45 -5.53
C VAL A 102 7.33 -16.38 -5.94
N SER A 103 6.69 -15.70 -4.98
CA SER A 103 5.75 -14.61 -5.30
C SER A 103 6.42 -13.47 -6.06
N LEU A 104 7.64 -13.09 -5.67
CA LEU A 104 8.41 -12.05 -6.34
C LEU A 104 8.78 -12.46 -7.78
N ALA A 105 9.27 -13.69 -7.96
CA ALA A 105 9.66 -14.22 -9.26
C ALA A 105 8.46 -14.30 -10.22
N VAL A 106 7.32 -14.82 -9.76
CA VAL A 106 6.08 -14.91 -10.56
C VAL A 106 5.61 -13.50 -10.97
N SER A 107 5.60 -12.55 -10.05
CA SER A 107 5.17 -11.19 -10.32
C SER A 107 6.11 -10.45 -11.28
N TRP A 108 7.42 -10.68 -11.19
CA TRP A 108 8.39 -10.13 -12.15
C TRP A 108 8.28 -10.78 -13.52
N LEU A 109 8.08 -12.10 -13.62
CA LEU A 109 7.84 -12.77 -14.89
C LEU A 109 6.56 -12.25 -15.57
N LEU A 110 5.48 -12.07 -14.80
CA LEU A 110 4.25 -11.48 -15.29
C LEU A 110 4.49 -10.06 -15.82
N LEU A 111 5.22 -9.23 -15.07
CA LEU A 111 5.54 -7.87 -15.49
C LEU A 111 6.44 -7.84 -16.73
N SER A 112 7.45 -8.71 -16.81
CA SER A 112 8.30 -8.84 -18.00
C SER A 112 7.48 -9.23 -19.22
N TRP A 113 6.50 -10.11 -19.06
CA TRP A 113 5.56 -10.47 -20.13
C TRP A 113 4.65 -9.30 -20.53
N LEU A 114 4.10 -8.56 -19.55
CA LEU A 114 3.28 -7.37 -19.79
C LEU A 114 4.06 -6.29 -20.55
N VAL A 115 5.33 -6.05 -20.20
CA VAL A 115 6.15 -5.03 -20.87
C VAL A 115 6.70 -5.52 -22.21
N GLY A 116 7.02 -6.82 -22.32
CA GLY A 116 7.70 -7.41 -23.47
C GLY A 116 6.81 -7.68 -24.69
N THR A 117 5.49 -7.69 -24.53
CA THR A 117 4.54 -8.01 -25.61
C THR A 117 3.63 -6.83 -25.96
N PRO A 118 3.18 -6.67 -27.22
CA PRO A 118 2.22 -5.62 -27.59
C PRO A 118 0.89 -5.74 -26.81
N ASP A 119 0.34 -6.95 -26.72
CA ASP A 119 -0.92 -7.19 -25.98
C ASP A 119 -0.75 -6.93 -24.48
N GLY A 120 0.38 -7.36 -23.92
CA GLY A 120 0.72 -7.12 -22.52
C GLY A 120 0.77 -5.64 -22.16
N ARG A 121 1.28 -4.79 -23.07
CA ARG A 121 1.40 -3.34 -22.81
C ARG A 121 0.04 -2.68 -22.69
N ASN A 122 -0.94 -3.11 -23.49
CA ASN A 122 -2.33 -2.66 -23.38
C ASN A 122 -2.98 -3.13 -22.08
N LEU A 123 -2.52 -4.25 -21.53
CA LEU A 123 -3.02 -4.82 -20.28
C LEU A 123 -2.25 -4.35 -19.04
N LEU A 124 -1.15 -3.61 -19.18
CA LEU A 124 -0.26 -3.29 -18.06
C LEU A 124 -0.99 -2.58 -16.91
N LEU A 125 -1.70 -1.49 -17.23
CA LEU A 125 -2.42 -0.72 -16.23
C LEU A 125 -3.58 -1.50 -15.59
N PRO A 126 -4.52 -2.12 -16.36
CA PRO A 126 -5.59 -2.91 -15.74
C PRO A 126 -5.06 -4.13 -14.97
N ALA A 127 -4.00 -4.80 -15.43
CA ALA A 127 -3.35 -5.88 -14.69
C ALA A 127 -2.72 -5.39 -13.38
N THR A 128 -2.07 -4.22 -13.40
CA THR A 128 -1.50 -3.60 -12.19
C THR A 128 -2.62 -3.23 -11.20
N MET A 129 -3.74 -2.68 -11.67
CA MET A 129 -4.91 -2.39 -10.83
C MET A 129 -5.51 -3.66 -10.23
N ALA A 130 -5.68 -4.72 -11.04
CA ALA A 130 -6.16 -6.02 -10.58
C ALA A 130 -5.23 -6.64 -9.52
N TYR A 131 -3.93 -6.58 -9.76
CA TYR A 131 -2.92 -7.04 -8.84
C TYR A 131 -2.98 -6.29 -7.50
N MET A 132 -3.15 -4.96 -7.54
CA MET A 132 -3.33 -4.12 -6.35
C MET A 132 -4.59 -4.47 -5.56
N MET A 133 -5.73 -4.62 -6.25
CA MET A 133 -6.99 -5.03 -5.62
C MET A 133 -6.84 -6.36 -4.89
N VAL A 134 -6.25 -7.37 -5.54
CA VAL A 134 -6.16 -8.73 -5.00
C VAL A 134 -5.08 -8.82 -3.92
N ILE A 135 -3.84 -8.45 -4.23
CA ILE A 135 -2.68 -8.68 -3.35
C ILE A 135 -2.63 -7.69 -2.20
N ASN A 136 -2.74 -6.39 -2.49
CA ASN A 136 -2.65 -5.36 -1.45
C ASN A 136 -3.98 -5.19 -0.74
N GLY A 137 -5.06 -5.00 -1.49
CA GLY A 137 -6.39 -4.80 -0.91
C GLY A 137 -6.93 -6.06 -0.21
N GLY A 138 -7.06 -7.15 -0.98
CA GLY A 138 -7.67 -8.38 -0.52
C GLY A 138 -6.80 -9.14 0.47
N ILE A 139 -5.64 -9.62 0.02
CA ILE A 139 -4.78 -10.49 0.83
C ILE A 139 -4.13 -9.71 1.97
N THR A 140 -3.36 -8.66 1.68
CA THR A 140 -2.63 -7.95 2.73
C THR A 140 -3.56 -7.11 3.63
N GLY A 141 -4.44 -6.30 3.03
CA GLY A 141 -5.39 -5.46 3.74
C GLY A 141 -6.37 -6.29 4.58
N GLY A 142 -6.92 -7.36 4.00
CA GLY A 142 -7.77 -8.32 4.71
C GLY A 142 -7.04 -9.04 5.83
N TYR A 143 -5.79 -9.47 5.62
CA TYR A 143 -4.98 -10.12 6.66
C TYR A 143 -4.70 -9.17 7.84
N LEU A 144 -4.31 -7.92 7.58
CA LEU A 144 -4.14 -6.89 8.61
C LEU A 144 -5.44 -6.66 9.40
N PHE A 145 -6.55 -6.52 8.70
CA PHE A 145 -7.85 -6.34 9.33
C PHE A 145 -8.19 -7.54 10.25
N SER A 146 -7.91 -8.77 9.78
CA SER A 146 -8.13 -9.99 10.55
C SER A 146 -7.26 -10.08 11.82
N ILE A 147 -5.99 -9.65 11.75
CA ILE A 147 -5.11 -9.54 12.92
C ILE A 147 -5.70 -8.54 13.91
N GLY A 148 -6.16 -7.40 13.42
CA GLY A 148 -6.77 -6.35 14.24
C GLY A 148 -7.98 -6.86 15.01
N LEU A 149 -8.89 -7.56 14.34
CA LEU A 149 -10.08 -8.16 14.97
C LEU A 149 -9.73 -9.21 16.04
N ARG A 150 -8.66 -9.98 15.84
CA ARG A 150 -8.21 -11.04 16.77
C ARG A 150 -7.32 -10.52 17.90
N SER A 151 -6.79 -9.31 17.81
CA SER A 151 -5.86 -8.78 18.81
C SER A 151 -6.59 -8.35 20.09
N HIS A 152 -6.11 -8.84 21.25
CA HIS A 152 -6.53 -8.37 22.58
C HIS A 152 -5.83 -7.06 23.01
N LEU A 153 -4.68 -6.75 22.41
CA LEU A 153 -3.96 -5.51 22.69
C LEU A 153 -4.58 -4.36 21.89
N PRO A 154 -5.07 -3.29 22.55
CA PRO A 154 -5.77 -2.20 21.88
C PRO A 154 -4.85 -1.45 20.91
N SER A 155 -3.56 -1.31 21.26
CA SER A 155 -2.57 -0.69 20.39
C SER A 155 -2.39 -1.43 19.06
N VAL A 156 -2.23 -2.76 19.11
CA VAL A 156 -2.07 -3.60 17.92
C VAL A 156 -3.38 -3.61 17.12
N ARG A 157 -4.53 -3.65 17.79
CA ARG A 157 -5.85 -3.59 17.15
C ARG A 157 -6.02 -2.33 16.31
N VAL A 158 -5.75 -1.14 16.88
CA VAL A 158 -5.90 0.13 16.16
C VAL A 158 -4.94 0.21 14.97
N LYS A 159 -3.66 -0.16 15.16
CA LYS A 159 -2.67 -0.20 14.06
C LYS A 159 -3.15 -1.10 12.93
N ALA A 160 -3.52 -2.35 13.24
CA ALA A 160 -3.82 -3.36 12.24
C ALA A 160 -5.15 -3.09 11.51
N ILE A 161 -6.21 -2.71 12.23
CA ILE A 161 -7.51 -2.35 11.61
C ILE A 161 -7.34 -1.11 10.73
N GLY A 162 -6.70 -0.05 11.24
CA GLY A 162 -6.54 1.19 10.50
C GLY A 162 -5.63 1.03 9.27
N SER A 163 -4.49 0.33 9.40
CA SER A 163 -3.64 0.02 8.25
C SER A 163 -4.35 -0.87 7.23
N GLY A 164 -5.07 -1.91 7.68
CA GLY A 164 -5.84 -2.78 6.79
C GLY A 164 -6.95 -2.03 6.05
N ALA A 165 -7.70 -1.19 6.76
CA ALA A 165 -8.78 -0.39 6.19
C ALA A 165 -8.26 0.65 5.19
N GLY A 166 -7.15 1.34 5.48
CA GLY A 166 -6.59 2.31 4.54
C GLY A 166 -5.97 1.66 3.30
N ILE A 167 -5.32 0.50 3.43
CA ILE A 167 -4.83 -0.26 2.27
C ILE A 167 -6.00 -0.77 1.42
N ALA A 168 -7.02 -1.37 2.05
CA ALA A 168 -8.19 -1.86 1.33
C ALA A 168 -8.98 -0.73 0.67
N SER A 169 -9.12 0.43 1.31
CA SER A 169 -9.86 1.56 0.75
C SER A 169 -9.20 2.11 -0.51
N CYS A 170 -7.88 2.32 -0.53
CA CYS A 170 -7.20 2.76 -1.75
C CYS A 170 -7.05 1.67 -2.81
N CYS A 171 -6.80 0.41 -2.43
CA CYS A 171 -6.52 -0.64 -3.40
C CYS A 171 -7.82 -1.24 -3.96
N ILE A 172 -8.88 -1.38 -3.16
CA ILE A 172 -10.16 -1.92 -3.62
C ILE A 172 -11.11 -0.77 -3.93
N GLY A 173 -11.35 0.12 -2.97
CA GLY A 173 -12.31 1.22 -3.11
C GLY A 173 -11.99 2.13 -4.29
N ALA A 174 -10.74 2.59 -4.42
CA ALA A 174 -10.35 3.46 -5.53
C ALA A 174 -10.47 2.75 -6.89
N HIS A 175 -9.98 1.52 -7.01
CA HIS A 175 -10.01 0.79 -8.28
C HIS A 175 -11.42 0.35 -8.68
N LEU A 176 -12.26 -0.07 -7.74
CA LEU A 176 -13.68 -0.35 -8.01
C LEU A 176 -14.43 0.92 -8.45
N ALA A 177 -14.15 2.08 -7.83
CA ALA A 177 -14.73 3.34 -8.26
C ALA A 177 -14.34 3.67 -9.71
N THR A 178 -13.07 3.49 -10.07
CA THR A 178 -12.61 3.68 -11.45
C THR A 178 -13.29 2.71 -12.42
N ILE A 179 -13.38 1.42 -12.08
CA ILE A 179 -14.03 0.39 -12.92
C ILE A 179 -15.52 0.67 -13.10
N ALA A 180 -16.20 1.16 -12.06
CA ALA A 180 -17.60 1.54 -12.10
C ALA A 180 -17.87 2.84 -12.89
N GLY A 181 -16.83 3.49 -13.44
CA GLY A 181 -16.95 4.75 -14.16
C GLY A 181 -17.25 5.95 -13.25
N ALA A 182 -16.93 5.86 -11.95
CA ALA A 182 -17.10 6.98 -11.04
C ALA A 182 -16.17 8.14 -11.43
N PRO A 183 -16.53 9.39 -11.07
CA PRO A 183 -15.67 10.54 -11.32
C PRO A 183 -14.27 10.34 -10.71
N ALA A 184 -13.23 10.78 -11.40
CA ALA A 184 -11.83 10.66 -10.95
C ALA A 184 -11.61 11.18 -9.52
N VAL A 185 -12.35 12.21 -9.12
CA VAL A 185 -12.33 12.77 -7.76
C VAL A 185 -12.71 11.73 -6.71
N VAL A 186 -13.68 10.86 -6.98
CA VAL A 186 -14.13 9.80 -6.06
C VAL A 186 -13.04 8.74 -5.89
N ALA A 187 -12.41 8.29 -6.97
CA ALA A 187 -11.28 7.36 -6.86
C ALA A 187 -10.10 8.01 -6.10
N ALA A 188 -9.85 9.30 -6.35
CA ALA A 188 -8.81 10.05 -5.67
C ALA A 188 -9.06 10.24 -4.16
N THR A 189 -10.31 10.39 -3.70
CA THR A 189 -10.57 10.51 -2.26
C THR A 189 -10.09 9.27 -1.50
N PHE A 190 -10.28 8.07 -2.05
CA PHE A 190 -9.76 6.83 -1.47
C PHE A 190 -8.22 6.80 -1.46
N GLN A 191 -7.57 7.21 -2.55
CA GLN A 191 -6.12 7.24 -2.66
C GLN A 191 -5.48 8.27 -1.71
N LEU A 192 -6.12 9.41 -1.51
CA LEU A 192 -5.69 10.49 -0.61
C LEU A 192 -5.99 10.21 0.86
N ALA A 193 -7.11 9.53 1.16
CA ALA A 193 -7.49 9.19 2.52
C ALA A 193 -6.60 8.09 3.10
N ALA A 194 -6.16 7.12 2.31
CA ALA A 194 -5.33 6.01 2.76
C ALA A 194 -4.07 6.43 3.55
N PRO A 195 -3.17 7.31 3.06
CA PRO A 195 -2.00 7.72 3.82
C PRO A 195 -2.37 8.39 5.15
N LEU A 196 -3.46 9.16 5.20
CA LEU A 196 -3.94 9.80 6.43
C LEU A 196 -4.46 8.77 7.44
N VAL A 197 -5.29 7.82 6.99
CA VAL A 197 -5.82 6.75 7.83
C VAL A 197 -4.69 5.86 8.37
N LEU A 198 -3.71 5.51 7.52
CA LEU A 198 -2.55 4.72 7.94
C LEU A 198 -1.74 5.44 9.01
N LEU A 199 -1.34 6.70 8.77
CA LEU A 199 -0.53 7.46 9.71
C LEU A 199 -1.26 7.67 11.04
N THR A 200 -2.52 8.09 11.00
CA THR A 200 -3.33 8.31 12.21
C THR A 200 -3.48 7.04 13.03
N ALA A 201 -3.79 5.90 12.41
CA ALA A 201 -3.89 4.61 13.09
C ALA A 201 -2.57 4.18 13.74
N LEU A 202 -1.45 4.37 13.04
CA LEU A 202 -0.12 4.00 13.53
C LEU A 202 0.32 4.88 14.71
N PHE A 203 0.12 6.20 14.61
CA PHE A 203 0.44 7.13 15.68
C PHE A 203 -0.47 6.93 16.89
N ALA A 204 -1.78 6.73 16.69
CA ALA A 204 -2.71 6.43 17.77
C ALA A 204 -2.31 5.14 18.51
N GLY A 205 -2.05 4.05 17.78
CA GLY A 205 -1.64 2.79 18.38
C GLY A 205 -0.32 2.89 19.15
N ARG A 206 0.60 3.76 18.73
CA ARG A 206 1.85 4.04 19.46
C ARG A 206 1.65 4.85 20.73
N ALA A 207 0.80 5.88 20.67
CA ALA A 207 0.46 6.67 21.85
C ALA A 207 -0.12 5.75 22.94
N MET A 208 -0.97 4.79 22.55
CA MET A 208 -1.52 3.78 23.46
C MET A 208 -0.43 2.89 24.07
N GLN A 209 0.54 2.40 23.29
CA GLN A 209 1.65 1.58 23.82
C GLN A 209 2.48 2.33 24.88
N ARG A 210 2.76 3.62 24.65
CA ARG A 210 3.51 4.44 25.60
C ARG A 210 2.73 4.69 26.89
N GLY A 211 1.41 4.93 26.78
CA GLY A 211 0.55 5.11 27.94
C GLY A 211 0.48 3.87 28.83
N THR A 212 0.47 2.66 28.25
CA THR A 212 0.47 1.42 29.03
C THR A 212 1.82 1.13 29.69
N ALA A 213 2.94 1.50 29.06
CA ALA A 213 4.29 1.31 29.62
C ALA A 213 4.62 2.26 30.78
N ALA A 214 3.88 3.36 30.93
CA ALA A 214 4.07 4.35 31.99
C ALA A 214 3.33 4.02 33.30
N LEU A 215 2.49 2.97 33.32
CA LEU A 215 1.79 2.56 34.53
C LEU A 215 2.72 1.70 35.41
N PRO A 216 2.83 1.99 36.73
CA PRO A 216 3.59 1.15 37.64
C PRO A 216 3.02 -0.27 37.65
N PRO A 217 3.88 -1.30 37.81
CA PRO A 217 3.42 -2.68 37.83
C PRO A 217 2.34 -2.87 38.90
N PRO A 218 1.29 -3.65 38.63
CA PRO A 218 0.24 -3.89 39.61
C PRO A 218 0.87 -4.46 40.88
N SER A 219 0.65 -3.78 42.02
CA SER A 219 1.10 -4.27 43.31
C SER A 219 0.47 -5.65 43.52
N ARG A 220 1.31 -6.69 43.60
CA ARG A 220 0.85 -8.03 43.98
C ARG A 220 0.18 -7.90 45.35
N ARG A 221 -1.14 -8.02 45.39
CA ARG A 221 -1.92 -8.25 46.61
C ARG A 221 -2.27 -9.72 46.66
#